data_AF-A0A2G9TM02-F1
#
_entry.id   AF-A0A2G9TM02-F1
#
_cell.length_a   1.000
_cell.length_b   1.000
_cell.length_c   1.000
_cell.angle_alpha   90.00
_cell.angle_beta   90.00
_cell.angle_gamma   90.00
#
_symmetry.space_group_name_H-M   'P 1'
#
loop_
_entity.id
_entity.type
_entity.pdbx_description
1 polymer ?
#
loop_
_entity_poly.entity_id
_entity_poly.type
_entity_poly.pdbx_seq_one_letter_code
_entity_poly.pdbx_strand_id
1 'polypeptide(L)'
;MENCPYVCDLVERSFSAAHRFYIAFENSLCRNYITEKFFERITELMIPIVLKRKFYEDNGIPPNSFIAVDDFKNDDELAAYLDVALHNDTEYLK
;
A
#
# COMPACT_ATOMS: atom_id res chain seq x y z
N MET A 1 -30.60 12.75 -0.86
CA MET A 1 -29.45 12.54 -1.76
C MET A 1 -28.71 13.85 -1.81
N GLU A 2 -27.80 14.04 -0.85
CA GLU A 2 -26.97 15.24 -0.79
C GLU A 2 -25.95 15.21 -1.92
N ASN A 3 -25.77 16.37 -2.52
CA ASN A 3 -24.91 16.65 -3.65
C ASN A 3 -23.46 16.44 -3.20
N CYS A 4 -22.76 15.43 -3.73
CA CYS A 4 -21.32 15.27 -3.50
C CYS A 4 -20.61 16.40 -4.27
N PRO A 5 -20.02 17.41 -3.59
CA PRO A 5 -19.30 18.44 -4.29
C PRO A 5 -18.04 17.80 -4.89
N TYR A 6 -17.54 18.31 -6.01
CA TYR A 6 -16.33 17.87 -6.74
C TYR A 6 -15.01 17.96 -5.92
N VAL A 7 -15.09 17.91 -4.60
CA VAL A 7 -14.03 18.09 -3.60
C VAL A 7 -13.38 16.75 -3.23
N CYS A 8 -13.92 15.60 -3.67
CA CYS A 8 -13.31 14.30 -3.41
C CYS A 8 -11.90 14.19 -4.00
N ASP A 9 -11.69 14.60 -5.25
CA ASP A 9 -10.39 14.44 -5.92
C ASP A 9 -9.26 15.29 -5.30
N LEU A 10 -9.59 16.47 -4.76
CA LEU A 10 -8.61 17.33 -4.10
C LEU A 10 -8.21 16.79 -2.73
N VAL A 11 -9.17 16.21 -2.00
CA VAL A 11 -8.92 15.60 -0.69
C VAL A 11 -8.07 14.34 -0.86
N GLU A 12 -8.40 13.47 -1.80
CA GLU A 12 -7.61 12.25 -2.10
C GLU A 12 -6.17 12.60 -2.49
N ARG A 13 -5.97 13.56 -3.40
CA ARG A 13 -4.61 14.01 -3.77
C ARG A 13 -3.82 14.57 -2.59
N SER A 14 -4.49 15.31 -1.70
CA SER A 14 -3.85 15.84 -0.49
C SER A 14 -3.47 14.73 0.49
N PHE A 15 -4.27 13.66 0.55
CA PHE A 15 -3.99 12.50 1.38
C PHE A 15 -2.77 11.75 0.88
N SER A 16 -2.72 11.39 -0.41
CA SER A 16 -1.60 10.61 -0.97
C SER A 16 -0.28 11.38 -0.91
N ALA A 17 -0.32 12.71 -1.09
CA ALA A 17 0.87 13.55 -0.94
C ALA A 17 1.41 13.61 0.51
N ALA A 18 0.59 13.29 1.51
CA ALA A 18 0.96 13.36 2.93
C ALA A 18 1.34 12.00 3.55
N HIS A 19 1.14 10.89 2.83
CA HIS A 19 1.32 9.54 3.36
C HIS A 19 2.26 8.72 2.48
N ARG A 20 3.16 7.98 3.13
CA ARG A 20 4.10 7.07 2.46
C ARG A 20 3.53 5.68 2.21
N PHE A 21 2.59 5.25 3.06
CA PHE A 21 2.06 3.90 3.06
C PHE A 21 0.54 3.90 2.96
N TYR A 22 -0.01 2.89 2.29
CA TYR A 22 -1.45 2.65 2.22
C TYR A 22 -1.77 1.19 2.55
N ILE A 23 -2.73 0.93 3.43
CA ILE A 23 -3.20 -0.43 3.72
C ILE A 23 -4.11 -0.89 2.58
N ALA A 24 -3.54 -1.64 1.64
CA ALA A 24 -4.22 -2.17 0.45
C ALA A 24 -4.76 -3.58 0.67
N PHE A 25 -5.43 -3.81 1.81
CA PHE A 25 -5.99 -5.12 2.11
C PHE A 25 -7.21 -5.40 1.23
N GLU A 26 -7.21 -6.58 0.63
CA GLU A 26 -8.37 -7.06 -0.11
C GLU A 26 -9.41 -7.67 0.83
N ASN A 27 -10.67 -7.59 0.41
CA ASN A 27 -11.80 -8.11 1.18
C ASN A 27 -11.73 -9.63 1.40
N SER A 28 -10.86 -10.33 0.66
CA SER A 28 -10.63 -11.77 0.79
C SER A 28 -9.20 -12.11 0.36
N LEU A 29 -8.60 -13.09 1.03
CA LEU A 29 -7.25 -13.56 0.74
C LEU A 29 -7.28 -14.57 -0.41
N CYS A 30 -7.28 -14.09 -1.66
CA CYS A 30 -7.40 -14.93 -2.86
C CYS A 30 -6.25 -14.71 -3.85
N ARG A 31 -5.78 -15.81 -4.46
CA ARG A 31 -4.83 -15.77 -5.59
C ARG A 31 -5.48 -15.04 -6.77
N ASN A 32 -4.73 -14.14 -7.42
CA ASN A 32 -5.18 -13.32 -8.57
C ASN A 32 -6.31 -12.34 -8.26
N TYR A 33 -6.60 -12.08 -6.98
CA TYR A 33 -7.57 -11.06 -6.57
C TYR A 33 -6.83 -9.83 -6.09
N ILE A 34 -6.49 -8.94 -7.03
CA ILE A 34 -5.79 -7.68 -6.79
C ILE A 34 -6.62 -6.59 -7.46
N THR A 35 -7.08 -5.61 -6.69
CA THR A 35 -8.07 -4.62 -7.13
C THR A 35 -7.48 -3.21 -7.16
N GLU A 36 -8.34 -2.21 -7.38
CA GLU A 36 -8.01 -0.79 -7.40
C GLU A 36 -7.27 -0.32 -6.15
N LYS A 37 -7.50 -0.96 -4.99
CA LYS A 37 -6.83 -0.61 -3.72
C LYS A 37 -5.31 -0.66 -3.83
N PHE A 38 -4.78 -1.58 -4.65
CA PHE A 38 -3.36 -1.67 -4.92
C PHE A 38 -2.95 -0.75 -6.07
N PHE A 39 -3.63 -0.88 -7.21
CA PHE A 39 -3.19 -0.26 -8.46
C PHE A 39 -3.33 1.26 -8.49
N GLU A 40 -4.33 1.83 -7.82
CA GLU A 40 -4.45 3.28 -7.76
C GLU A 40 -3.38 3.88 -6.85
N ARG A 41 -3.13 3.27 -5.69
CA ARG A 41 -2.22 3.83 -4.67
C ARG A 41 -0.76 3.78 -5.09
N ILE A 42 -0.36 2.73 -5.79
CA ILE A 42 1.01 2.66 -6.34
C ILE A 42 1.26 3.76 -7.40
N THR A 43 0.23 4.21 -8.13
CA THR A 43 0.36 5.33 -9.08
C THR A 43 0.43 6.69 -8.41
N GLU A 44 0.08 6.77 -7.12
CA GLU A 44 0.14 7.99 -6.29
C GLU A 44 1.44 8.07 -5.48
N LEU A 45 2.46 7.27 -5.85
CA LEU A 45 3.76 7.17 -5.17
C LEU A 45 3.69 6.72 -3.71
N MET A 46 2.60 6.05 -3.30
CA MET A 46 2.50 5.40 -2.00
C MET A 46 2.92 3.94 -2.11
N ILE A 47 3.53 3.39 -1.06
CA ILE A 47 3.85 1.96 -0.97
C ILE A 47 2.64 1.20 -0.40
N PRO A 48 2.03 0.27 -1.15
CA PRO A 48 0.93 -0.54 -0.64
C PRO A 48 1.42 -1.56 0.40
N ILE A 49 0.68 -1.70 1.50
CA ILE A 49 0.83 -2.75 2.49
C ILE A 49 -0.25 -3.80 2.23
N VAL A 50 0.15 -5.05 1.99
CA VAL A 50 -0.72 -6.15 1.56
C VAL A 50 -0.61 -7.33 2.53
N LEU A 51 -1.58 -8.24 2.51
CA LEU A 51 -1.61 -9.35 3.46
C LEU A 51 -0.68 -10.52 3.10
N LYS A 52 -0.44 -10.78 1.80
CA LYS A 52 0.24 -12.01 1.36
C LYS A 52 1.12 -11.84 0.13
N ARG A 53 2.44 -11.86 0.31
CA ARG A 53 3.46 -11.64 -0.73
C ARG A 53 3.23 -12.47 -1.98
N LYS A 54 3.06 -13.78 -1.79
CA LYS A 54 2.96 -14.74 -2.89
C LYS A 54 1.84 -14.42 -3.87
N PHE A 55 0.75 -13.78 -3.43
CA PHE A 55 -0.37 -13.47 -4.31
C PHE A 55 -0.06 -12.34 -5.28
N TYR A 56 0.83 -11.42 -4.90
CA TYR A 56 1.26 -10.30 -5.75
C TYR A 56 2.40 -10.76 -6.68
N GLU A 57 3.37 -11.51 -6.16
CA GLU A 57 4.47 -12.05 -6.97
C GLU A 57 3.99 -13.04 -8.03
N ASP A 58 3.05 -13.94 -7.70
CA ASP A 58 2.47 -14.87 -8.66
C ASP A 58 1.69 -14.14 -9.79
N ASN A 59 1.38 -12.84 -9.62
CA ASN A 59 0.76 -11.96 -10.62
C ASN A 59 1.77 -11.02 -11.29
N GLY A 60 3.08 -11.24 -11.11
CA GLY A 60 4.16 -10.50 -11.77
C GLY A 60 4.41 -9.10 -11.21
N ILE A 61 3.90 -8.79 -10.02
CA ILE A 61 4.15 -7.51 -9.36
C ILE A 61 5.59 -7.51 -8.80
N PRO A 62 6.39 -6.46 -9.06
CA PRO A 62 7.77 -6.38 -8.57
C PRO A 62 7.84 -6.51 -7.04
N PRO A 63 8.68 -7.40 -6.48
CA PRO A 63 8.70 -7.69 -5.04
C PRO A 63 8.97 -6.48 -4.13
N ASN A 64 9.72 -5.49 -4.60
CA ASN A 64 10.07 -4.30 -3.81
C ASN A 64 9.03 -3.18 -3.94
N SER A 65 7.99 -3.34 -4.76
CA SER A 65 7.00 -2.29 -4.97
C SER A 65 5.86 -2.29 -3.93
N PHE A 66 5.93 -3.16 -2.93
CA PHE A 66 4.93 -3.29 -1.86
C PHE A 66 5.53 -3.99 -0.64
N ILE A 67 4.87 -3.80 0.50
CA ILE A 67 5.23 -4.44 1.77
C ILE A 67 4.18 -5.51 2.06
N ALA A 68 4.59 -6.74 2.33
CA ALA A 68 3.66 -7.80 2.71
C ALA A 68 3.74 -8.09 4.20
N VAL A 69 2.59 -8.15 4.86
CA VAL A 69 2.50 -8.42 6.30
C VAL A 69 3.06 -9.81 6.63
N ASP A 70 2.86 -10.80 5.75
CA ASP A 70 3.37 -12.16 5.95
C ASP A 70 4.89 -12.33 5.74
N ASP A 71 5.62 -11.25 5.42
CA ASP A 71 7.08 -11.23 5.46
C ASP A 71 7.64 -11.16 6.89
N PHE A 72 6.81 -10.71 7.84
CA PHE A 72 7.20 -10.45 9.23
C PHE A 72 6.67 -11.54 10.15
N LYS A 73 7.41 -11.86 11.21
CA LYS A 73 6.97 -12.89 12.17
C LYS A 73 5.80 -12.43 13.04
N ASN A 74 5.70 -11.13 13.26
CA ASN A 74 4.68 -10.48 14.08
C ASN A 74 4.55 -9.00 13.70
N ASP A 75 3.53 -8.36 14.28
CA ASP A 75 3.19 -6.96 14.00
C ASP A 75 4.26 -5.99 14.52
N ASP A 76 5.05 -6.36 15.55
CA ASP A 76 6.14 -5.52 16.07
C ASP A 76 7.29 -5.40 15.05
N GLU A 77 7.65 -6.50 14.38
CA GLU A 77 8.66 -6.49 13.32
C GLU A 77 8.20 -5.65 12.12
N LEU A 78 6.92 -5.75 11.73
CA LEU A 78 6.33 -4.90 10.69
C LEU A 78 6.36 -3.42 11.10
N ALA A 79 5.96 -3.09 12.33
CA ALA A 79 5.96 -1.73 12.83
C ALA A 79 7.37 -1.12 12.85
N ALA A 80 8.37 -1.89 13.30
CA ALA A 80 9.77 -1.47 13.28
C ALA A 80 10.28 -1.23 11.85
N TYR A 81 9.91 -2.07 10.90
CA TYR A 81 10.26 -1.89 9.49
C TYR A 81 9.64 -0.62 8.90
N LEU A 82 8.35 -0.40 9.16
CA LEU A 82 7.63 0.79 8.70
C LEU A 82 8.21 2.07 9.30
N ASP A 83 8.62 2.06 10.57
CA ASP A 83 9.27 3.21 11.22
C ASP A 83 10.61 3.58 10.56
N VAL A 84 11.43 2.58 10.23
CA VAL A 84 12.69 2.79 9.50
C VAL A 84 12.42 3.38 8.10
N ALA A 85 11.50 2.78 7.34
CA ALA A 85 11.18 3.24 5.99
C ALA A 85 10.50 4.63 5.98
N LEU A 86 9.76 4.98 7.03
CA LEU A 86 9.15 6.30 7.20
C LEU A 86 10.21 7.41 7.33
N HIS A 87 11.29 7.15 8.06
CA HIS A 87 12.32 8.12 8.38
C HIS A 87 13.59 8.05 7.49
N ASN A 88 13.61 7.15 6.50
CA ASN A 88 14.74 6.95 5.61
C ASN A 88 14.29 6.94 4.14
N ASP A 89 14.51 8.06 3.44
CA ASP A 89 14.15 8.21 2.02
C ASP A 89 14.88 7.23 1.11
N THR A 90 16.08 6.78 1.47
CA THR A 90 16.81 5.79 0.67
C THR A 90 16.14 4.42 0.77
N GLU A 91 15.64 4.04 1.95
CA GLU A 91 14.89 2.78 2.09
C GLU A 91 13.49 2.89 1.47
N TYR A 92 12.86 4.07 1.53
CA TYR A 92 11.57 4.34 0.90
C TYR A 92 11.61 4.27 -0.64
N LEU A 93 12.67 4.79 -1.26
CA LEU A 93 12.80 4.91 -2.72
C LEU A 93 13.50 3.73 -3.40
N LYS A 94 13.73 2.64 -2.66
CA LYS A 94 14.46 1.46 -3.09
C LYS A 94 13.65 0.58 -4.05
#